data_AF-A0A396I5M6-F1
#
_entry.id   AF-A0A396I5M6-F1
#
_cell.length_a   1.000
_cell.length_b   1.000
_cell.length_c   1.000
_cell.angle_alpha   90.00
_cell.angle_beta   90.00
_cell.angle_gamma   90.00
#
_symmetry.space_group_name_H-M   'P 1'
#
loop_
_entity.id
_entity.type
_entity.pdbx_description
1 polymer ?
#
loop_
_entity_poly.entity_id
_entity_poly.type
_entity_poly.pdbx_seq_one_letter_code
_entity_poly.pdbx_strand_id
1 'polypeptide(L)'
;MYIPNSNTWRTIDVDMFRSYDNVVVYMDGVCNWWAKIEAHAYLVSFDFNNESCITTLIPSHVDEFYSVWRHCLVLLNGSIAFILHYIETSILHILILGDLGIKDSWTKLFVVEFLPCLAYPIGAGKKGRILFRKKTVN
;
A
#
# COMPACT_ATOMS: atom_id res chain seq x y z
N MET A 1 -0.49 -4.44 21.58
CA MET A 1 -1.68 -5.20 21.14
C MET A 1 -2.68 -5.31 22.28
N TYR A 2 -3.96 -5.08 22.01
CA TYR A 2 -5.02 -5.23 23.01
C TYR A 2 -5.50 -6.69 23.05
N ILE A 3 -5.68 -7.25 24.25
CA ILE A 3 -6.20 -8.60 24.49
C ILE A 3 -7.60 -8.47 25.08
N PRO A 4 -8.67 -8.72 24.31
CA PRO A 4 -10.04 -8.49 24.77
C PRO A 4 -10.43 -9.32 25.99
N ASN A 5 -10.05 -10.60 26.03
CA ASN A 5 -10.46 -11.53 27.08
C ASN A 5 -9.94 -11.15 28.48
N SER A 6 -8.77 -10.52 28.55
CA SER A 6 -8.16 -10.08 29.80
C SER A 6 -8.28 -8.56 30.02
N ASN A 7 -8.83 -7.82 29.05
CA ASN A 7 -8.88 -6.36 29.04
C ASN A 7 -7.51 -5.70 29.32
N THR A 8 -6.45 -6.25 28.72
CA THR A 8 -5.07 -5.78 28.93
C THR A 8 -4.40 -5.40 27.62
N TRP A 9 -3.43 -4.51 27.71
CA TRP A 9 -2.50 -4.24 26.62
C TRP A 9 -1.22 -5.04 26.85
N ARG A 10 -0.72 -5.67 25.79
CA ARG A 10 0.64 -6.24 25.76
C ARG A 10 1.52 -5.48 24.79
N THR A 11 2.79 -5.32 25.13
CA THR A 11 3.81 -4.84 24.20
C THR A 11 4.13 -5.95 23.18
N ILE A 12 4.32 -5.56 21.93
CA ILE A 12 4.93 -6.42 20.91
C ILE A 12 6.37 -5.93 20.79
N ASP A 13 7.33 -6.80 21.09
CA ASP A 13 8.76 -6.49 21.04
C ASP A 13 9.34 -6.93 19.69
N VAL A 14 9.04 -6.14 18.66
CA VAL A 14 9.50 -6.40 17.28
C VAL A 14 10.02 -5.09 16.70
N ASP A 15 11.22 -5.16 16.11
CA ASP A 15 11.77 -4.02 15.38
C ASP A 15 10.94 -3.78 14.12
N MET A 16 10.13 -2.72 14.15
CA MET A 16 9.09 -2.46 13.17
C MET A 16 9.44 -1.18 12.42
N PHE A 17 9.70 -1.30 11.12
CA PHE A 17 9.95 -0.15 10.27
C PHE A 17 8.72 0.77 10.24
N ARG A 18 8.91 2.06 10.50
CA ARG A 18 7.80 3.02 10.57
C ARG A 18 7.11 3.19 9.22
N SER A 19 5.77 3.22 9.25
CA SER A 19 4.99 3.79 8.15
C SER A 19 5.16 5.31 8.13
N TYR A 20 5.26 5.86 6.92
CA TYR A 20 5.34 7.31 6.70
C TYR A 20 4.00 7.92 6.27
N ASP A 21 3.10 7.11 5.72
CA ASP A 21 1.82 7.56 5.16
C ASP A 21 0.62 7.26 6.08
N ASN A 22 0.84 6.58 7.20
CA ASN A 22 -0.19 6.09 8.13
C ASN A 22 -1.28 5.24 7.43
N VAL A 23 -0.97 4.68 6.26
CA VAL A 23 -1.89 3.80 5.53
C VAL A 23 -1.51 2.35 5.84
N VAL A 24 -2.50 1.61 6.33
CA VAL A 24 -2.35 0.21 6.72
C VAL A 24 -3.48 -0.60 6.06
N VAL A 25 -3.13 -1.71 5.42
CA VAL A 25 -4.11 -2.70 4.92
C VAL A 25 -3.98 -4.00 5.69
N TYR A 26 -5.12 -4.55 6.09
CA TYR A 26 -5.19 -5.79 6.85
C TYR A 26 -5.78 -6.91 5.98
N MET A 27 -5.05 -8.01 5.85
CA MET A 27 -5.47 -9.17 5.09
C MET A 27 -5.00 -10.43 5.80
N ASP A 28 -5.91 -11.39 6.02
CA ASP A 28 -5.61 -12.74 6.52
C ASP A 28 -4.74 -12.81 7.79
N GLY A 29 -4.98 -11.93 8.77
CA GLY A 29 -4.18 -11.92 10.01
C GLY A 29 -2.88 -11.13 9.90
N VAL A 30 -2.64 -10.47 8.77
CA VAL A 30 -1.42 -9.73 8.48
C VAL A 30 -1.73 -8.25 8.28
N CYS A 31 -1.01 -7.40 9.00
CA CYS A 31 -0.99 -5.96 8.85
C CYS A 31 0.09 -5.58 7.83
N ASN A 32 -0.25 -4.80 6.81
CA ASN A 32 0.68 -4.42 5.77
C ASN A 32 0.73 -2.90 5.61
N TRP A 33 1.92 -2.32 5.55
CA TRP A 33 2.11 -0.89 5.34
C TRP A 33 3.31 -0.61 4.47
N TRP A 34 3.32 0.58 3.88
CA TRP A 34 4.45 1.08 3.14
C TRP A 34 5.50 1.64 4.09
N ALA A 35 6.77 1.28 3.88
CA ALA A 35 7.89 1.86 4.60
C ALA A 35 9.03 2.20 3.64
N LYS A 36 9.78 3.25 3.97
CA LYS A 36 11.04 3.58 3.31
C LYS A 36 12.19 3.23 4.23
N ILE A 37 13.10 2.39 3.76
CA ILE A 37 14.29 1.99 4.50
C ILE A 37 15.48 2.40 3.63
N GLU A 38 16.26 3.36 4.12
CA GLU A 38 17.36 3.99 3.39
C GLU A 38 16.89 4.53 2.02
N ALA A 39 17.40 3.94 0.93
CA ALA A 39 17.12 4.34 -0.45
C ALA A 39 16.03 3.51 -1.14
N HIS A 40 15.35 2.60 -0.43
CA HIS A 40 14.40 1.67 -1.04
C HIS A 40 13.04 1.69 -0.34
N ALA A 41 11.99 1.54 -1.14
CA ALA A 41 10.62 1.32 -0.70
C ALA A 41 10.31 -0.17 -0.47
N TYR A 42 9.61 -0.48 0.62
CA TYR A 42 9.18 -1.83 0.97
C TYR A 42 7.70 -1.84 1.37
N LEU A 43 7.05 -2.97 1.08
CA LEU A 43 5.86 -3.38 1.81
C LEU A 43 6.32 -4.16 3.03
N VAL A 44 6.00 -3.66 4.21
CA VAL A 44 6.26 -4.35 5.47
C VAL A 44 4.98 -5.05 5.89
N SER A 45 5.09 -6.32 6.23
CA SER A 45 3.99 -7.20 6.56
C SER A 45 4.24 -7.82 7.94
N PHE A 46 3.38 -7.52 8.90
CA PHE A 46 3.41 -8.06 10.25
C PHE A 46 2.31 -9.09 10.45
N ASP A 47 2.71 -10.33 10.71
CA ASP A 47 1.81 -11.42 11.04
C ASP A 47 1.52 -11.40 12.56
N PHE A 48 0.25 -11.22 12.93
CA PHE A 48 -0.15 -11.19 14.35
C PHE A 48 -0.08 -12.54 15.04
N ASN A 49 -0.14 -13.65 14.29
CA ASN A 49 -0.10 -15.01 14.85
C ASN A 49 1.33 -15.40 15.22
N ASN A 50 2.27 -15.09 14.31
CA ASN A 50 3.68 -15.43 14.47
C ASN A 50 4.50 -14.30 15.10
N GLU A 51 3.93 -13.10 15.23
CA GLU A 51 4.59 -11.90 15.74
C GLU A 51 5.89 -11.58 14.99
N SER A 52 5.86 -11.73 13.67
CA SER A 52 7.04 -11.60 12.81
C SER A 52 6.79 -10.63 11.66
N CYS A 53 7.84 -9.91 11.27
CA CYS A 53 7.84 -9.02 10.11
C CYS A 53 8.49 -9.70 8.90
N ILE A 54 7.87 -9.54 7.73
CA ILE A 54 8.48 -9.80 6.44
C ILE A 54 8.48 -8.50 5.64
N THR A 55 9.55 -8.24 4.90
CA THR A 55 9.61 -7.12 3.97
C THR A 55 9.58 -7.64 2.54
N THR A 56 8.79 -6.98 1.69
CA THR A 56 8.77 -7.22 0.25
C THR A 56 9.25 -5.97 -0.45
N LEU A 57 10.33 -6.06 -1.24
CA LEU A 57 10.85 -4.92 -1.98
C LEU A 57 9.79 -4.43 -2.98
N ILE A 58 9.57 -3.12 -3.02
CA ILE A 58 8.74 -2.49 -4.04
C ILE A 58 9.67 -2.13 -5.22
N PRO A 59 9.27 -2.39 -6.48
CA PRO A 59 10.14 -2.14 -7.63
C PRO A 59 10.62 -0.69 -7.69
N SER A 60 11.91 -0.48 -7.97
CA SER A 60 12.55 0.85 -7.92
C SER A 60 12.00 1.85 -8.95
N HIS A 61 11.39 1.40 -10.04
CA HIS A 61 10.70 2.30 -11.00
C HIS A 61 9.44 2.96 -10.41
N VAL A 62 9.00 2.50 -9.24
CA VAL A 62 7.96 3.13 -8.40
C VAL A 62 8.58 4.17 -7.47
N ASP A 63 9.86 4.01 -7.15
CA ASP A 63 10.71 4.82 -6.26
C ASP A 63 11.33 6.03 -7.00
N GLU A 64 10.99 6.27 -8.27
CA GLU A 64 11.32 7.53 -8.96
C GLU A 64 10.42 8.66 -8.42
N PHE A 65 10.62 8.98 -7.13
CA PHE A 65 9.85 9.87 -6.26
C PHE A 65 9.70 11.31 -6.76
N TYR A 66 10.46 11.71 -7.79
CA TYR A 66 10.31 13.03 -8.39
C TYR A 66 9.07 13.14 -9.27
N SER A 67 8.47 12.01 -9.67
CA SER A 67 7.30 12.00 -10.55
C SER A 67 6.03 11.45 -9.90
N VAL A 68 6.08 10.73 -8.77
CA VAL A 68 4.88 10.21 -8.07
C VAL A 68 4.28 11.28 -7.15
N TRP A 69 3.06 11.74 -7.46
CA TRP A 69 2.35 12.71 -6.63
C TRP A 69 1.69 12.06 -5.41
N ARG A 70 1.06 10.90 -5.63
CA ARG A 70 0.30 10.16 -4.63
C ARG A 70 0.39 8.66 -4.88
N HIS A 71 0.61 7.90 -3.81
CA HIS A 71 0.44 6.45 -3.79
C HIS A 71 -0.66 6.07 -2.79
N CYS A 72 -1.31 4.94 -3.03
CA CYS A 72 -2.32 4.38 -2.14
C CYS A 72 -2.13 2.86 -2.06
N LEU A 73 -1.89 2.36 -0.84
CA LEU A 73 -1.90 0.92 -0.54
C LEU A 73 -3.35 0.49 -0.28
N VAL A 74 -3.82 -0.50 -1.04
CA VAL A 74 -5.23 -0.93 -1.03
C VAL A 74 -5.37 -2.44 -1.10
N LEU A 75 -6.55 -2.94 -0.70
CA LEU A 75 -7.00 -4.28 -1.06
C LEU A 75 -7.87 -4.20 -2.31
N LEU A 76 -7.36 -4.70 -3.42
CA LEU A 76 -8.04 -4.71 -4.70
C LEU A 76 -8.39 -6.15 -5.07
N ASN A 77 -9.69 -6.47 -5.09
CA ASN A 77 -10.19 -7.81 -5.40
C ASN A 77 -9.54 -8.95 -4.57
N GLY A 78 -9.23 -8.67 -3.30
CA GLY A 78 -8.60 -9.65 -2.42
C GLY A 78 -7.09 -9.78 -2.61
N SER A 79 -6.45 -8.88 -3.36
CA SER A 79 -5.00 -8.80 -3.47
C SER A 79 -4.50 -7.48 -2.90
N ILE A 80 -3.30 -7.50 -2.33
CA ILE A 80 -2.61 -6.26 -1.92
C ILE A 80 -2.13 -5.55 -3.19
N ALA A 81 -2.45 -4.27 -3.31
CA ALA A 81 -2.10 -3.48 -4.47
C ALA A 81 -1.62 -2.08 -4.11
N PHE A 82 -0.68 -1.56 -4.90
CA PHE A 82 -0.35 -0.14 -4.94
C PHE A 82 -1.02 0.51 -6.14
N ILE A 83 -1.68 1.64 -5.89
CA ILE A 83 -2.13 2.56 -6.93
C ILE A 83 -1.21 3.78 -6.89
N LEU A 84 -0.56 4.06 -8.01
CA LEU A 84 0.41 5.15 -8.15
C LEU A 84 -0.13 6.19 -9.14
N HIS A 85 -0.07 7.45 -8.75
CA HIS A 85 -0.46 8.58 -9.58
C HIS A 85 0.74 9.53 -9.77
N TYR A 86 1.11 9.76 -11.02
CA TYR A 86 2.27 10.58 -11.38
C TYR A 86 1.86 12.03 -11.70
N ILE A 87 2.66 13.01 -11.28
CA ILE A 87 2.39 14.47 -11.35
C ILE A 87 2.09 14.92 -12.79
N GLU A 88 2.87 14.44 -13.75
CA GLU A 88 2.87 14.96 -15.13
C GLU A 88 1.96 14.18 -16.08
N THR A 89 1.41 13.06 -15.62
CA THR A 89 0.61 12.17 -16.47
C THR A 89 -0.74 11.95 -15.85
N SER A 90 -1.78 11.97 -16.68
CA SER A 90 -3.11 11.47 -16.30
C SER A 90 -3.12 9.94 -16.30
N ILE A 91 -2.05 9.27 -15.84
CA ILE A 91 -1.91 7.83 -15.88
C ILE A 91 -1.82 7.29 -14.46
N LEU A 92 -2.59 6.24 -14.21
CA LEU A 92 -2.49 5.45 -12.98
C LEU A 92 -1.77 4.15 -13.27
N HIS A 93 -0.75 3.84 -12.47
CA HIS A 93 -0.18 2.51 -12.42
C HIS A 93 -0.79 1.72 -11.27
N ILE A 94 -1.21 0.49 -11.55
CA ILE A 94 -1.67 -0.46 -10.53
C ILE A 94 -0.68 -1.61 -10.49
N LEU A 95 -0.07 -1.82 -9.32
CA LEU A 95 0.80 -2.94 -9.03
C LEU A 95 0.08 -3.87 -8.08
N ILE A 96 0.04 -5.15 -8.39
CA ILE A 96 -0.50 -6.19 -7.51
C ILE A 96 0.65 -7.04 -7.00
N LEU A 97 0.64 -7.29 -5.70
CA LEU A 97 1.55 -8.22 -5.06
C LEU A 97 1.18 -9.65 -5.43
N GLY A 98 2.15 -10.42 -5.92
CA GLY A 98 2.04 -11.88 -6.07
C GLY A 98 2.28 -12.58 -4.73
N ASP A 99 3.51 -12.51 -4.23
CA ASP A 99 3.98 -13.26 -3.07
C ASP A 99 4.74 -12.35 -2.09
N LEU A 100 4.45 -12.49 -0.79
CA LEU A 100 5.15 -11.80 0.28
C LEU A 100 6.60 -12.27 0.41
N GLY A 101 7.53 -11.33 0.64
CA GLY A 101 8.94 -11.60 0.83
C GLY A 101 9.73 -11.88 -0.45
N ILE A 102 9.06 -11.92 -1.61
CA ILE A 102 9.70 -12.20 -2.90
C ILE A 102 9.96 -10.87 -3.65
N LYS A 103 11.24 -10.60 -3.93
CA LYS A 103 11.74 -9.32 -4.47
C LYS A 103 11.07 -8.86 -5.78
N ASP A 104 10.64 -9.80 -6.61
CA ASP A 104 10.11 -9.55 -7.96
C ASP A 104 8.67 -10.07 -8.15
N SER A 105 7.90 -10.14 -7.07
CA SER A 105 6.53 -10.66 -7.13
C SER A 105 5.48 -9.61 -7.52
N TRP A 106 5.87 -8.36 -7.71
CA TRP A 106 4.95 -7.30 -8.11
C TRP A 106 4.64 -7.35 -9.60
N THR A 107 3.37 -7.45 -9.93
CA THR A 107 2.87 -7.41 -11.31
C THR A 107 2.18 -6.10 -11.61
N LYS A 108 2.60 -5.38 -12.65
CA LYS A 108 1.92 -4.19 -13.17
C LYS A 108 0.72 -4.62 -14.03
N LEU A 109 -0.49 -4.29 -13.60
CA LEU A 109 -1.71 -4.74 -14.31
C LEU A 109 -2.26 -3.73 -15.30
N PHE A 110 -2.26 -2.42 -15.01
CA PHE A 110 -2.89 -1.43 -15.90
C PHE A 110 -2.19 -0.06 -15.91
N VAL A 111 -2.34 0.61 -17.05
CA VAL A 111 -2.17 2.05 -17.31
C VAL A 111 -3.56 2.55 -17.65
N VAL A 112 -4.25 3.19 -16.71
CA VAL A 112 -5.58 3.77 -16.98
C VAL A 112 -5.41 5.27 -17.19
N GLU A 113 -5.88 5.78 -18.33
CA GLU A 113 -6.03 7.21 -18.54
C GLU A 113 -7.09 7.78 -17.60
N PHE A 114 -6.69 8.79 -16.86
CA PHE A 114 -7.41 9.39 -15.77
C PHE A 114 -8.35 10.46 -16.30
N LEU A 115 -9.59 10.44 -15.80
CA LEU A 115 -10.57 11.45 -16.18
C LEU A 115 -10.12 12.83 -15.68
N PRO A 116 -10.17 13.90 -16.51
CA PRO A 116 -9.72 15.23 -16.13
C PRO A 116 -10.36 15.81 -14.87
N CYS A 117 -11.54 15.31 -14.49
CA CYS A 117 -12.32 15.76 -13.33
C CYS A 117 -11.93 15.10 -11.99
N LEU A 118 -11.08 14.08 -12.02
CA LEU A 118 -10.62 13.38 -10.83
C LEU A 118 -9.29 14.00 -10.36
N ALA A 119 -9.04 14.00 -9.05
CA ALA A 119 -7.83 14.55 -8.45
C ALA A 119 -6.79 13.44 -8.22
N TYR A 120 -7.04 12.51 -7.29
CA TYR A 120 -6.12 11.41 -6.99
C TYR A 120 -6.87 10.21 -6.38
N PRO A 121 -6.31 8.98 -6.47
CA PRO A 121 -6.86 7.80 -5.82
C PRO A 121 -6.83 7.96 -4.29
N ILE A 122 -7.89 7.52 -3.62
CA ILE A 122 -8.01 7.58 -2.16
C ILE A 122 -8.20 6.20 -1.52
N GLY A 123 -8.41 5.16 -2.32
CA GLY A 123 -8.59 3.80 -1.83
C GLY A 123 -9.26 2.86 -2.82
N ALA A 124 -9.60 1.68 -2.35
CA ALA A 124 -10.44 0.71 -3.05
C ALA A 124 -11.73 0.45 -2.26
N GLY A 125 -12.83 0.30 -2.99
CA GLY A 125 -14.13 -0.12 -2.49
C GLY A 125 -14.44 -1.56 -2.85
N LYS A 126 -15.66 -2.00 -2.52
CA LYS A 126 -16.12 -3.37 -2.80
C LYS A 126 -16.09 -3.69 -4.29
N LYS A 127 -15.87 -4.98 -4.62
CA LYS A 127 -15.89 -5.51 -5.99
C LYS A 127 -14.89 -4.82 -6.93
N GLY A 128 -13.70 -4.52 -6.42
CA GLY A 128 -12.59 -4.00 -7.24
C GLY A 128 -12.76 -2.56 -7.70
N ARG A 129 -13.70 -1.81 -7.12
CA ARG A 129 -13.90 -0.40 -7.47
C ARG A 129 -12.77 0.43 -6.88
N ILE A 130 -12.19 1.32 -7.66
CA ILE A 130 -11.21 2.29 -7.16
C ILE A 130 -11.93 3.59 -6.83
N LEU A 131 -11.60 4.17 -5.67
CA LEU A 131 -12.19 5.40 -5.18
C LEU A 131 -11.25 6.57 -5.48
N PHE A 132 -11.84 7.67 -5.94
CA PHE A 132 -11.11 8.86 -6.32
C PHE A 132 -11.69 10.10 -5.65
N ARG A 133 -10.80 11.02 -5.27
CA ARG A 133 -11.22 12.37 -4.93
C ARG A 133 -11.59 13.11 -6.21
N LYS A 134 -12.75 13.77 -6.23
CA LYS A 134 -13.12 14.69 -7.33
C LYS A 134 -12.33 15.99 -7.21
N LYS A 135 -11.91 16.60 -8.33
CA LYS A 135 -11.39 17.98 -8.32
C LYS A 135 -12.50 18.93 -7.88
N THR A 136 -12.20 19.84 -6.96
CA THR A 136 -13.07 20.97 -6.67
C THR A 136 -13.01 21.91 -7.87
N VAL A 137 -14.17 22.23 -8.46
CA VAL A 137 -14.27 23.31 -9.44
C VAL A 137 -14.44 24.58 -8.62
N ASN A 138 -13.48 25.51 -8.74
CA ASN A 138 -13.62 26.87 -8.22
C ASN A 138 -14.52 27.69 -9.14
#